data_AF-A0A2K8T8L7-F1
#
_entry.id   AF-A0A2K8T8L7-F1
#
_cell.length_a   1.000
_cell.length_b   1.000
_cell.length_c   1.000
_cell.angle_alpha   90.00
_cell.angle_beta   90.00
_cell.angle_gamma   90.00
#
_symmetry.space_group_name_H-M   'P 1'
#
loop_
_entity.id
_entity.type
_entity.pdbx_description
1 polymer ?
#
loop_
_entity_poly.entity_id
_entity_poly.type
_entity_poly.pdbx_seq_one_letter_code
_entity_poly.pdbx_strand_id
1 'polypeptide(L)'
;MIELVSHKLCINCNLCVQVCPTNVFDSVPNQPPAIARKEDCQTCFMCEAYCPADALYVAPQSHTNVAVNEDDLIESGIMGEYRRILGWGYGKKNNSELDTAHKLRQLPRPYQS
;
A
#
# COMPACT_ATOMS: atom_id res chain seq x y z
N MET A 1 -2.93 -4.36 -6.51
CA MET A 1 -2.77 -3.01 -7.07
C MET A 1 -3.33 -1.98 -6.09
N ILE A 2 -2.99 -0.70 -6.25
CA ILE A 2 -3.54 0.36 -5.39
C ILE A 2 -5.05 0.47 -5.61
N GLU A 3 -5.84 0.39 -4.55
CA GLU A 3 -7.31 0.45 -4.63
C GLU A 3 -7.89 1.72 -4.01
N LEU A 4 -7.25 2.26 -2.96
CA LEU A 4 -7.77 3.41 -2.23
C LEU A 4 -6.67 4.36 -1.77
N VAL A 5 -6.93 5.66 -1.93
CA VAL A 5 -6.30 6.74 -1.17
C VAL A 5 -7.38 7.36 -0.29
N SER A 6 -7.22 7.28 1.03
CA SER A 6 -8.23 7.75 1.99
C SER A 6 -8.31 9.27 2.02
N HIS A 7 -9.51 9.81 1.85
CA HIS A 7 -9.77 11.24 2.03
C HIS A 7 -9.85 11.63 3.51
N LYS A 8 -10.11 10.66 4.40
CA LYS A 8 -10.21 10.88 5.84
C LYS A 8 -8.85 10.93 6.53
N LEU A 9 -7.89 10.14 6.06
CA LEU A 9 -6.58 9.99 6.69
C LEU A 9 -5.46 10.76 5.97
N CYS A 10 -5.59 10.99 4.66
CA CYS A 10 -4.51 11.61 3.89
C CYS A 10 -4.26 13.07 4.31
N ILE A 11 -2.99 13.40 4.49
CA ILE A 11 -2.50 14.73 4.87
C ILE A 11 -1.89 15.52 3.69
N ASN A 12 -2.16 15.10 2.44
CA ASN A 12 -1.75 15.77 1.21
C ASN A 12 -0.22 15.97 1.05
N CYS A 13 0.60 15.11 1.67
CA CYS A 13 2.07 15.23 1.63
C CYS A 13 2.71 14.82 0.29
N ASN A 14 1.97 14.11 -0.57
CA ASN A 14 2.42 13.61 -1.88
C ASN A 14 3.65 12.67 -1.87
N LEU A 15 4.03 12.09 -0.72
CA LEU A 15 5.12 11.10 -0.67
C LEU A 15 4.83 9.89 -1.57
N CYS A 16 3.59 9.41 -1.63
CA CYS A 16 3.20 8.31 -2.54
C CYS A 16 3.43 8.64 -4.02
N VAL A 17 3.28 9.91 -4.43
CA VAL A 17 3.60 10.39 -5.78
C VAL A 17 5.10 10.27 -6.04
N GLN A 18 5.93 10.64 -5.05
CA GLN A 18 7.40 10.62 -5.18
C GLN A 18 8.00 9.21 -5.19
N VAL A 19 7.45 8.29 -4.40
CA VAL A 19 8.04 6.94 -4.23
C VAL A 19 7.50 5.90 -5.20
N CYS A 20 6.43 6.20 -5.95
CA CYS A 20 5.83 5.24 -6.85
C CYS A 20 6.74 4.99 -8.07
N PRO A 21 7.29 3.79 -8.26
CA PRO A 21 8.25 3.54 -9.33
C PRO A 21 7.62 3.56 -10.74
N THR A 22 6.30 3.40 -10.83
CA THR A 22 5.55 3.43 -12.10
C THR A 22 4.66 4.66 -12.24
N ASN A 23 4.85 5.69 -11.39
CA ASN A 23 4.14 6.97 -11.45
C ASN A 23 2.61 6.84 -11.49
N VAL A 24 2.02 5.97 -10.64
CA VAL A 24 0.57 5.70 -10.64
C VAL A 24 -0.28 6.91 -10.19
N PHE A 25 0.31 7.83 -9.44
CA PHE A 25 -0.40 8.93 -8.78
C PHE A 25 -0.17 10.29 -9.46
N ASP A 26 -1.21 11.11 -9.52
CA ASP A 26 -1.10 12.54 -9.83
C ASP A 26 -1.30 13.38 -8.58
N SER A 27 -0.45 14.38 -8.38
CA SER A 27 -0.65 15.35 -7.30
C SER A 27 -1.85 16.25 -7.61
N VAL A 28 -2.70 16.47 -6.61
CA VAL A 28 -3.86 17.35 -6.71
C VAL A 28 -3.69 18.49 -5.70
N PRO A 29 -3.87 19.76 -6.09
CA PRO A 29 -3.75 20.88 -5.16
C PRO A 29 -4.69 20.74 -3.97
N ASN A 30 -4.12 20.82 -2.75
CA ASN A 30 -4.82 20.77 -1.47
C ASN A 30 -5.72 19.54 -1.25
N GLN A 31 -5.45 18.45 -1.95
CA GLN A 31 -6.27 17.23 -1.91
C GLN A 31 -5.39 15.98 -1.93
N PRO A 32 -5.94 14.81 -1.55
CA PRO A 32 -5.25 13.56 -1.74
C PRO A 32 -4.89 13.35 -3.22
N PRO A 33 -3.74 12.74 -3.51
CA PRO A 33 -3.35 12.48 -4.89
C PRO A 33 -4.31 11.50 -5.56
N ALA A 34 -4.58 11.73 -6.85
CA ALA A 34 -5.46 10.89 -7.64
C ALA A 34 -4.73 9.63 -8.12
N ILE A 35 -5.41 8.49 -8.11
CA ILE A 35 -4.93 7.27 -8.77
C ILE A 35 -5.24 7.42 -10.26
N ALA A 36 -4.25 7.79 -11.06
CA ALA A 36 -4.45 8.13 -12.46
C ALA A 36 -4.01 7.04 -13.46
N ARG A 37 -3.15 6.10 -13.04
CA ARG A 37 -2.65 4.98 -13.86
C ARG A 37 -2.66 3.69 -13.06
N LYS A 38 -3.84 3.26 -12.61
CA LYS A 38 -3.98 2.14 -11.67
C LYS A 38 -3.41 0.84 -12.24
N GLU A 39 -3.60 0.63 -13.53
CA GLU A 39 -3.12 -0.50 -14.32
C GLU A 39 -1.59 -0.66 -14.32
N ASP A 40 -0.85 0.42 -14.09
CA ASP A 40 0.62 0.39 -14.02
C ASP A 40 1.13 -0.04 -12.63
N CYS A 41 0.24 -0.21 -11.64
CA CYS A 41 0.60 -0.56 -10.29
C CYS A 41 1.14 -2.01 -10.19
N GLN A 42 2.41 -2.14 -9.83
CA GLN A 42 3.08 -3.43 -9.68
C GLN A 42 2.82 -4.12 -8.32
N THR A 43 1.88 -3.60 -7.51
CA THR A 43 1.57 -4.16 -6.18
C THR A 43 2.83 -4.30 -5.30
N CYS A 44 3.69 -3.27 -5.36
CA CYS A 44 4.97 -3.24 -4.63
C CYS A 44 4.86 -2.66 -3.21
N PHE A 45 3.69 -2.12 -2.84
CA PHE A 45 3.38 -1.56 -1.52
C PHE A 45 4.27 -0.39 -1.04
N MET A 46 5.12 0.17 -1.90
CA MET A 46 5.99 1.30 -1.53
C MET A 46 5.21 2.52 -1.06
N CYS A 47 4.09 2.84 -1.72
CA CYS A 47 3.25 3.96 -1.32
C CYS A 47 2.65 3.77 0.08
N GLU A 48 2.35 2.54 0.48
CA GLU A 48 1.87 2.21 1.81
C GLU A 48 3.01 2.30 2.84
N ALA A 49 4.17 1.71 2.54
CA ALA A 49 5.36 1.78 3.38
C ALA A 49 5.77 3.22 3.72
N TYR A 50 5.71 4.13 2.75
CA TYR A 50 6.13 5.51 2.92
C TYR A 50 5.01 6.47 3.36
N CYS A 51 3.76 6.02 3.46
CA CYS A 51 2.69 6.89 3.93
C CYS A 51 2.81 7.12 5.45
N PRO A 52 3.03 8.36 5.92
CA PRO A 52 3.13 8.61 7.36
C PRO A 52 1.77 8.54 8.07
N ALA A 53 0.68 8.71 7.33
CA ALA A 53 -0.70 8.75 7.83
C ALA A 53 -1.46 7.43 7.61
N ASP A 54 -0.78 6.38 7.12
CA ASP A 54 -1.38 5.07 6.84
C ASP A 54 -2.65 5.20 5.96
N ALA A 55 -2.62 6.10 4.96
CA ALA A 55 -3.79 6.52 4.18
C ALA A 55 -3.97 5.81 2.83
N LEU A 56 -3.21 4.76 2.55
CA LEU A 56 -3.29 4.01 1.28
C LEU A 56 -3.56 2.54 1.53
N TYR A 57 -4.37 1.94 0.66
CA TYR A 57 -4.58 0.50 0.60
C TYR A 57 -4.23 -0.05 -0.78
N VAL A 58 -3.30 -1.00 -0.78
CA VAL A 58 -2.91 -1.77 -1.95
C VAL A 58 -3.47 -3.18 -1.80
N ALA A 59 -4.36 -3.60 -2.69
CA ALA A 59 -4.83 -4.98 -2.72
C ALA A 59 -3.71 -5.91 -3.23
N PRO A 60 -3.65 -7.18 -2.78
CA PRO A 60 -2.65 -8.14 -3.26
C PRO A 60 -2.87 -8.58 -4.72
N GLN A 61 -4.06 -8.37 -5.30
CA GLN A 61 -4.37 -8.70 -6.69
C GLN A 61 -3.69 -7.71 -7.65
N SER A 62 -2.78 -8.18 -8.50
CA SER A 62 -1.99 -7.33 -9.40
C SER A 62 -2.67 -6.93 -10.72
N HIS A 63 -3.69 -7.68 -11.16
CA HIS A 63 -4.38 -7.44 -12.45
C HIS A 63 -5.91 -7.43 -12.35
N THR A 64 -6.45 -7.53 -11.14
CA THR A 64 -7.90 -7.53 -10.90
C THR A 64 -8.26 -6.39 -9.97
N ASN A 65 -9.16 -5.52 -10.42
CA ASN A 65 -9.74 -4.47 -9.56
C ASN A 65 -10.58 -5.12 -8.46
N VAL A 66 -10.40 -4.66 -7.23
CA VAL A 66 -11.19 -5.10 -6.08
C VAL A 66 -12.03 -3.92 -5.59
N ALA A 67 -13.35 -4.08 -5.55
CA ALA A 67 -14.20 -3.07 -4.93
C ALA A 67 -13.90 -3.01 -3.43
N VAL A 68 -13.63 -1.81 -2.93
CA VAL A 68 -13.32 -1.56 -1.52
C VAL A 68 -14.19 -0.44 -0.97
N ASN A 69 -14.41 -0.47 0.34
CA ASN A 69 -15.06 0.59 1.08
C ASN A 69 -14.03 1.21 2.05
N GLU A 70 -13.94 2.54 2.09
CA GLU A 70 -12.98 3.24 2.94
C GLU A 70 -13.20 2.98 4.43
N ASP A 71 -14.45 3.00 4.89
CA ASP A 71 -14.79 2.80 6.31
C ASP A 71 -14.44 1.39 6.78
N ASP A 72 -14.77 0.38 5.98
CA ASP A 72 -14.45 -1.02 6.30
C ASP A 72 -12.92 -1.25 6.39
N LEU A 73 -12.14 -0.61 5.51
CA LEU A 73 -10.67 -0.69 5.52
C LEU A 73 -10.06 0.02 6.73
N ILE A 74 -10.65 1.14 7.16
CA ILE A 74 -10.22 1.85 8.36
C ILE A 74 -10.58 1.04 9.61
N GLU A 75 -11.80 0.53 9.70
CA GLU A 75 -12.30 -0.23 10.86
C GLU A 75 -11.54 -1.56 11.05
N SER A 76 -11.24 -2.27 9.96
CA SER A 76 -10.41 -3.48 10.00
C SER A 76 -8.95 -3.21 10.38
N GLY A 77 -8.50 -1.96 10.31
CA GLY A 77 -7.11 -1.59 10.60
C GLY A 77 -6.11 -2.13 9.57
N ILE A 78 -6.55 -2.46 8.36
CA ILE A 78 -5.68 -2.98 7.29
C ILE A 78 -4.90 -1.85 6.58
N MET A 79 -5.40 -0.62 6.63
CA MET A 79 -4.75 0.56 6.06
C MET A 79 -3.37 0.78 6.70
N GLY A 80 -2.28 0.73 5.91
CA GLY A 80 -0.90 0.87 6.41
C GLY A 80 -0.33 -0.37 7.11
N GLU A 81 -0.98 -1.53 7.00
CA GLU A 81 -0.52 -2.79 7.61
C GLU A 81 0.89 -3.14 7.12
N TYR A 82 1.17 -2.99 5.83
CA TYR A 82 2.48 -3.33 5.27
C TYR A 82 3.61 -2.53 5.92
N ARG A 83 3.39 -1.21 6.11
CA ARG A 83 4.33 -0.34 6.82
C ARG A 83 4.58 -0.81 8.25
N ARG A 84 3.52 -1.23 8.96
CA ARG A 84 3.58 -1.72 10.35
C ARG A 84 4.30 -3.05 10.47
N ILE A 85 4.05 -3.98 9.54
CA ILE A 85 4.74 -5.27 9.46
C ILE A 85 6.23 -5.06 9.22
N LEU A 86 6.61 -4.20 8.27
CA LEU A 86 8.03 -3.94 8.01
C LEU A 86 8.72 -3.18 9.15
N GLY A 87 7.97 -2.52 10.03
CA GLY A 87 8.55 -1.54 10.96
C GLY A 87 9.17 -0.36 10.21
N TRP A 88 8.62 0.01 9.05
CA TRP A 88 9.24 0.98 8.16
C TRP A 88 9.08 2.42 8.68
N GLY A 89 10.22 3.08 8.88
CA GLY A 89 10.32 4.46 9.35
C GLY A 89 11.21 4.62 10.58
N TYR A 90 11.66 5.85 10.84
CA TYR A 90 12.57 6.14 11.93
C TYR A 90 11.94 5.85 13.31
N GLY A 91 12.70 5.19 14.19
CA GLY A 91 12.27 4.88 15.56
C GLY A 91 11.18 3.82 15.68
N LYS A 92 10.77 3.17 14.58
CA LYS A 92 9.82 2.06 14.60
C LYS A 92 10.53 0.77 15.00
N LYS A 93 9.84 -0.07 15.77
CA LYS A 93 10.30 -1.43 16.08
C LYS A 93 10.28 -2.25 14.77
N ASN A 94 11.37 -2.95 14.48
CA ASN A 94 11.40 -3.96 13.43
C ASN A 94 10.42 -5.09 13.82
N ASN A 95 9.39 -5.30 12.99
CA ASN A 95 8.40 -6.36 13.15
C ASN A 95 8.43 -7.34 11.95
N SER A 96 9.54 -7.40 11.21
CA SER A 96 9.69 -8.24 10.00
C SER A 96 9.49 -9.73 10.27
N GLU A 97 9.55 -10.17 11.53
CA GLU A 97 9.16 -11.53 11.95
C GLU A 97 7.67 -11.84 11.70
N LEU A 98 6.82 -10.82 11.59
CA LEU A 98 5.40 -10.96 11.24
C LEU A 98 5.20 -11.17 9.74
N ASP A 99 6.20 -10.88 8.92
CA ASP A 99 6.14 -11.11 7.48
C ASP A 99 6.16 -12.63 7.17
N THR A 100 5.05 -13.11 6.62
CA THR A 100 4.87 -14.52 6.27
C THR A 100 5.34 -14.86 4.86
N ALA A 101 5.89 -13.91 4.09
CA ALA A 101 6.38 -14.15 2.73
C ALA A 101 7.43 -15.28 2.66
N HIS A 102 8.20 -15.50 3.73
CA HIS A 102 9.14 -16.63 3.82
C HIS A 102 8.47 -18.00 3.64
N LYS A 103 7.19 -18.14 3.98
CA LYS A 103 6.41 -19.37 3.83
C LYS A 103 6.10 -19.70 2.38
N LEU A 104 6.16 -18.73 1.46
CA LEU A 104 5.96 -18.97 0.02
C LEU A 104 6.98 -19.98 -0.52
N ARG A 105 8.19 -20.03 0.04
CA ARG A 105 9.22 -21.02 -0.32
C ARG A 105 8.82 -22.46 -0.01
N GLN A 106 7.84 -22.66 0.86
CA GLN A 106 7.36 -23.98 1.29
C GLN A 106 6.15 -24.47 0.49
N LEU A 107 5.53 -23.61 -0.33
CA LEU A 107 4.40 -24.00 -1.17
C LEU A 107 4.86 -24.96 -2.29
N PRO A 108 4.04 -25.92 -2.74
CA PRO A 108 4.38 -26.78 -3.86
C PRO A 108 4.47 -25.98 -5.18
N ARG A 109 5.25 -26.46 -6.16
CA ARG A 109 5.28 -25.89 -7.52
C ARG A 109 3.85 -25.83 -8.10
N PRO A 110 3.46 -24.76 -8.81
CA PRO A 110 4.31 -23.78 -9.54
C PRO A 110 4.71 -22.52 -8.76
N TYR A 111 4.44 -22.43 -7.45
CA TYR A 111 4.63 -21.20 -6.67
C TYR A 111 6.04 -21.01 -6.08
N GLN A 112 6.94 -21.96 -6.30
CA GLN A 112 8.36 -21.83 -5.98
C GLN A 112 9.07 -21.23 -7.20
N SER A 113 9.56 -19.99 -7.05
CA SER A 113 10.41 -19.30 -8.01
C SER A 113 11.72 -20.04 -8.27
#